data_AF-A0A0D2QQR5-F1
#
_entry.id   AF-A0A0D2QQR5-F1
#
_cell.length_a   1.000
_cell.length_b   1.000
_cell.length_c   1.000
_cell.angle_alpha   90.00
_cell.angle_beta   90.00
_cell.angle_gamma   90.00
#
_symmetry.space_group_name_H-M   'P 1'
#
loop_
_entity.id
_entity.type
_entity.pdbx_description
1 polymer ?
#
loop_
_entity_poly.entity_id
_entity_poly.type
_entity_poly.pdbx_seq_one_letter_code
_entity_poly.pdbx_strand_id
1 'polypeptide(L)'
;MLMLFFNKFLSDQIPYVESGTYVAYNNENSGVVECLKKDGIVDLDSEFQSAPDWVSIQAMINSWLADALTYELWVGTDGRSAYKIYYSDLSWPIGKVLFLKQVYSVKQRLGITKDNAEHREDEIYRRAKIAYGALSTKLGEQNFLFDDRPSSLDATFLGHVLVTLHALPDTSVLRSKLLEHDNIVRYAEKLKTELIESGSSSSGPQFRSVPSSSTPRKGPSNWSSKPKSKPKREKTEEEKTFKRRAKYFLAAQLLAVLLFLSVMGGYDSGDLELDDEDEGISFN
;
A
#
# COMPACT_ATOMS: atom_id res chain seq x y z
N MET A 1 -0.93 11.70 -1.46
CA MET A 1 -0.88 11.30 -2.88
C MET A 1 -0.63 9.80 -3.06
N LEU A 2 0.42 9.23 -2.44
CA LEU A 2 0.68 7.76 -2.38
C LEU A 2 -0.51 6.94 -1.85
N MET A 3 -1.34 7.59 -1.05
CA MET A 3 -2.48 7.04 -0.36
C MET A 3 -3.80 7.11 -1.16
N LEU A 4 -3.82 7.84 -2.27
CA LEU A 4 -5.04 8.09 -3.07
C LEU A 4 -5.52 6.86 -3.85
N PHE A 5 -4.63 5.91 -4.16
CA PHE A 5 -4.96 4.76 -5.02
C PHE A 5 -5.29 3.46 -4.29
N PHE A 6 -4.92 3.32 -3.01
CA PHE A 6 -4.86 1.99 -2.39
C PHE A 6 -5.80 1.73 -1.21
N ASN A 7 -6.51 2.74 -0.70
CA ASN A 7 -7.29 2.55 0.53
C ASN A 7 -8.77 2.35 0.25
N LYS A 8 -9.16 1.09 0.05
CA LYS A 8 -10.52 0.66 0.41
C LYS A 8 -10.58 -0.04 1.78
N PHE A 9 -9.47 -0.38 2.45
CA PHE A 9 -9.63 -1.24 3.63
C PHE A 9 -8.87 -0.97 4.93
N LEU A 10 -7.69 -0.35 5.02
CA LEU A 10 -6.94 -0.44 6.30
C LEU A 10 -5.97 0.71 6.60
N SER A 11 -6.34 1.96 6.32
CA SER A 11 -5.72 3.06 7.07
C SER A 11 -6.76 3.76 7.91
N ASP A 12 -6.44 3.94 9.19
CA ASP A 12 -7.18 4.82 10.10
C ASP A 12 -7.25 6.27 9.59
N GLN A 13 -6.43 6.61 8.58
CA GLN A 13 -6.49 7.88 7.87
C GLN A 13 -6.88 7.65 6.41
N ILE A 14 -8.14 7.90 6.09
CA ILE A 14 -8.59 7.99 4.71
C ILE A 14 -8.02 9.29 4.14
N PRO A 15 -7.39 9.30 2.95
CA PRO A 15 -6.95 10.56 2.36
C PRO A 15 -8.13 11.53 2.28
N TYR A 16 -7.94 12.77 2.70
CA TYR A 16 -8.95 13.81 2.61
C TYR A 16 -8.32 15.12 2.21
N VAL A 17 -9.14 16.04 1.71
CA VAL A 17 -8.78 17.44 1.52
C VAL A 17 -9.67 18.27 2.44
N GLU A 18 -9.05 19.14 3.21
CA GLU A 18 -9.72 20.13 4.05
C GLU A 18 -9.36 21.53 3.52
N SER A 19 -10.33 22.44 3.43
CA SER A 19 -10.06 23.83 3.08
C SER A 19 -11.07 24.73 3.78
N GLY A 20 -10.64 25.37 4.86
CA GLY A 20 -11.53 26.16 5.72
C GLY A 20 -12.60 25.26 6.34
N THR A 21 -13.85 25.40 5.87
CA THR A 21 -14.99 24.57 6.32
C THR A 21 -15.29 23.39 5.41
N TYR A 22 -14.60 23.27 4.28
CA TYR A 22 -14.78 22.18 3.33
C TYR A 22 -13.95 20.97 3.75
N VAL A 23 -14.54 19.79 3.73
CA VAL A 23 -13.84 18.51 3.92
C VAL A 23 -14.39 17.52 2.90
N ALA A 24 -13.50 16.87 2.14
CA ALA A 24 -13.86 15.78 1.25
C ALA A 24 -12.96 14.58 1.49
N TYR A 25 -13.57 13.42 1.70
CA TYR A 25 -12.86 12.17 1.94
C TYR A 25 -12.76 11.32 0.67
N ASN A 26 -11.66 10.56 0.53
CA ASN A 26 -11.43 9.73 -0.65
C ASN A 26 -12.35 8.52 -0.77
N ASN A 27 -13.03 8.14 0.32
CA ASN A 27 -14.02 7.06 0.30
C ASN A 27 -15.42 7.54 -0.12
N GLU A 28 -15.63 8.84 -0.28
CA GLU A 28 -16.90 9.45 -0.69
C GLU A 28 -16.91 9.71 -2.20
N ASN A 29 -18.10 9.66 -2.83
CA ASN A 29 -18.39 10.18 -4.16
C ASN A 29 -17.36 9.89 -5.29
N SER A 30 -16.78 8.69 -5.30
CA SER A 30 -15.74 8.22 -6.25
C SER A 30 -14.33 8.81 -6.05
N GLY A 31 -14.07 9.45 -4.91
CA GLY A 31 -12.76 9.96 -4.52
C GLY A 31 -12.70 11.49 -4.39
N VAL A 32 -11.65 11.98 -3.74
CA VAL A 32 -11.50 13.42 -3.43
C VAL A 32 -11.55 14.30 -4.67
N VAL A 33 -10.95 13.84 -5.78
CA VAL A 33 -10.93 14.58 -7.06
C VAL A 33 -12.34 14.82 -7.57
N GLU A 34 -13.21 13.82 -7.49
CA GLU A 34 -14.58 13.92 -7.97
C GLU A 34 -15.43 14.80 -7.04
N CYS A 35 -15.20 14.75 -5.72
CA CYS A 35 -15.82 15.71 -4.79
C CYS A 35 -15.46 17.15 -5.15
N LEU A 36 -14.17 17.44 -5.34
CA LEU A 36 -13.68 18.78 -5.69
C LEU A 36 -14.30 19.32 -6.99
N LYS A 37 -14.54 18.44 -7.97
CA LYS A 37 -15.21 18.80 -9.23
C LYS A 37 -16.69 19.08 -9.02
N LYS A 38 -17.41 18.15 -8.35
CA LYS A 38 -18.86 18.27 -8.10
C LYS A 38 -19.21 19.50 -7.29
N ASP A 39 -18.36 19.83 -6.33
CA ASP A 39 -18.55 20.98 -5.45
C ASP A 39 -18.05 22.30 -6.09
N GLY A 40 -17.63 22.27 -7.36
CA GLY A 40 -17.25 23.44 -8.14
C GLY A 40 -15.97 24.13 -7.65
N ILE A 41 -15.15 23.44 -6.85
CA ILE A 41 -13.93 24.00 -6.26
C ILE A 41 -12.81 24.03 -7.30
N VAL A 42 -12.57 22.89 -7.97
CA VAL A 42 -11.54 22.80 -9.02
C VAL A 42 -11.84 21.63 -9.95
N ASP A 43 -11.75 21.88 -11.26
CA ASP A 43 -11.76 20.84 -12.29
C ASP A 43 -10.56 21.00 -13.24
N LEU A 44 -9.51 20.23 -12.97
CA LEU A 44 -8.29 20.23 -13.79
C LEU A 44 -8.48 19.54 -15.14
N ASP A 45 -9.55 18.76 -15.32
CA ASP A 45 -9.73 17.85 -16.44
C ASP A 45 -10.71 18.38 -17.49
N SER A 46 -11.46 19.45 -17.17
CA SER A 46 -12.51 20.02 -18.01
C SER A 46 -12.10 20.25 -19.48
N GLU A 47 -10.88 20.72 -19.72
CA GLU A 47 -10.34 21.00 -21.06
C GLU A 47 -9.86 19.73 -21.79
N PHE A 48 -9.56 18.66 -21.06
CA PHE A 48 -8.91 17.45 -21.61
C PHE A 48 -9.88 16.31 -21.88
N GLN A 49 -11.09 16.33 -21.32
CA GLN A 49 -12.09 15.26 -21.50
C GLN A 49 -12.49 15.05 -22.98
N SER A 50 -12.30 16.06 -23.83
CA SER A 50 -12.56 15.97 -25.27
C SER A 50 -11.38 15.39 -26.08
N ALA A 51 -10.20 15.25 -25.46
CA ALA A 51 -9.03 14.70 -26.14
C ALA A 51 -9.25 13.21 -26.47
N PRO A 52 -8.94 12.76 -27.70
CA PRO A 52 -9.30 11.43 -28.18
C PRO A 52 -8.70 10.30 -27.34
N ASP A 53 -7.52 10.52 -26.77
CA ASP A 53 -6.80 9.51 -25.98
C ASP A 53 -7.10 9.57 -24.48
N TRP A 54 -7.83 10.60 -24.02
CA TRP A 54 -8.03 10.87 -22.59
C TRP A 54 -8.62 9.67 -21.84
N VAL A 55 -9.75 9.18 -22.33
CA VAL A 55 -10.48 8.05 -21.71
C VAL A 55 -9.64 6.78 -21.69
N SER A 56 -8.90 6.52 -22.79
CA SER A 56 -8.05 5.33 -22.91
C SER A 56 -6.86 5.38 -21.95
N ILE A 57 -6.19 6.54 -21.83
CA ILE A 57 -5.09 6.75 -20.90
C ILE A 57 -5.58 6.67 -19.46
N GLN A 58 -6.71 7.33 -19.15
CA GLN A 58 -7.35 7.25 -17.83
C GLN A 58 -7.66 5.80 -17.45
N ALA A 59 -8.28 5.03 -18.35
CA ALA A 59 -8.60 3.63 -18.11
C ALA A 59 -7.33 2.79 -17.90
N MET A 60 -6.29 3.00 -18.69
CA MET A 60 -5.02 2.29 -18.60
C MET A 60 -4.31 2.53 -17.28
N ILE A 61 -4.26 3.78 -16.82
CA ILE A 61 -3.66 4.13 -15.52
C ILE A 61 -4.49 3.54 -14.37
N ASN A 62 -5.81 3.75 -14.39
CA ASN A 62 -6.71 3.36 -13.29
C ASN A 62 -7.00 1.86 -13.23
N SER A 63 -6.71 1.10 -14.28
CA SER A 63 -6.85 -0.36 -14.28
C SER A 63 -5.50 -1.05 -14.37
N TRP A 64 -4.82 -1.04 -15.52
CA TRP A 64 -3.64 -1.87 -15.78
C TRP A 64 -2.48 -1.51 -14.86
N LEU A 65 -2.15 -0.22 -14.73
CA LEU A 65 -1.06 0.21 -13.86
C LEU A 65 -1.42 0.06 -12.38
N ALA A 66 -2.64 0.43 -12.00
CA ALA A 66 -3.13 0.23 -10.63
C ALA A 66 -3.09 -1.25 -10.21
N ASP A 67 -3.55 -2.17 -11.06
CA ASP A 67 -3.53 -3.61 -10.79
C ASP A 67 -2.10 -4.15 -10.72
N ALA A 68 -1.22 -3.71 -11.62
CA ALA A 68 0.18 -4.12 -11.60
C ALA A 68 0.90 -3.64 -10.33
N LEU A 69 0.71 -2.38 -9.93
CA LEU A 69 1.27 -1.86 -8.68
C LEU A 69 0.69 -2.60 -7.47
N THR A 70 -0.59 -2.96 -7.50
CA THR A 70 -1.23 -3.71 -6.42
C THR A 70 -0.65 -5.11 -6.32
N TYR A 71 -0.54 -5.80 -7.45
CA TYR A 71 0.02 -7.13 -7.53
C TYR A 71 1.45 -7.14 -7.02
N GLU A 72 2.30 -6.27 -7.54
CA GLU A 72 3.71 -6.20 -7.20
C GLU A 72 3.93 -5.90 -5.70
N LEU A 73 3.17 -4.94 -5.16
CA LEU A 73 3.31 -4.50 -3.77
C LEU A 73 2.89 -5.59 -2.76
N TRP A 74 1.84 -6.37 -3.08
CA TRP A 74 1.24 -7.31 -2.13
C TRP A 74 1.56 -8.78 -2.40
N VAL A 75 1.84 -9.14 -3.65
CA VAL A 75 1.97 -10.54 -4.11
C VAL A 75 3.28 -10.80 -4.83
N GLY A 76 3.68 -9.93 -5.76
CA GLY A 76 4.84 -10.15 -6.63
C GLY A 76 6.21 -9.92 -5.97
N THR A 77 6.25 -9.33 -4.78
CA THR A 77 7.49 -9.09 -4.01
C THR A 77 7.42 -9.76 -2.64
N ASP A 78 8.52 -9.71 -1.89
CA ASP A 78 8.63 -10.29 -0.53
C ASP A 78 7.73 -9.63 0.53
N GLY A 79 6.95 -8.61 0.14
CA GLY A 79 6.00 -7.91 1.00
C GLY A 79 6.64 -7.01 2.06
N ARG A 80 7.98 -6.90 2.14
CA ARG A 80 8.67 -6.07 3.15
C ARG A 80 8.30 -4.60 3.00
N SER A 81 8.27 -4.10 1.77
CA SER A 81 7.88 -2.72 1.49
C SER A 81 6.45 -2.44 1.91
N ALA A 82 5.50 -3.31 1.55
CA ALA A 82 4.10 -3.17 1.95
C ALA A 82 3.94 -3.23 3.48
N TYR A 83 4.58 -4.19 4.14
CA TYR A 83 4.52 -4.30 5.60
C TYR A 83 5.10 -3.05 6.28
N LYS A 84 6.24 -2.55 5.81
CA LYS A 84 6.87 -1.34 6.35
C LYS A 84 5.99 -0.10 6.18
N ILE A 85 5.30 0.03 5.05
CA ILE A 85 4.46 1.18 4.73
C ILE A 85 3.15 1.16 5.52
N TYR A 86 2.50 0.00 5.64
CA TYR A 86 1.12 -0.08 6.17
C TYR A 86 1.01 -0.64 7.59
N TYR A 87 1.98 -1.43 8.06
CA TYR A 87 1.84 -2.20 9.30
C TYR A 87 3.03 -2.08 10.26
N SER A 88 4.01 -1.22 9.98
CA SER A 88 5.20 -1.05 10.84
C SER A 88 4.88 -0.55 12.25
N ASP A 89 3.77 0.18 12.41
CA ASP A 89 3.31 0.68 13.71
C ASP A 89 2.49 -0.36 14.50
N LEU A 90 2.15 -1.49 13.88
CA LEU A 90 1.32 -2.53 14.51
C LEU A 90 2.16 -3.58 15.24
N SER A 91 1.57 -4.16 16.27
CA SER A 91 2.16 -5.32 16.95
C SER A 91 2.27 -6.51 15.99
N TRP A 92 3.37 -7.26 16.08
CA TRP A 92 3.70 -8.35 15.16
C TRP A 92 2.53 -9.28 14.77
N PRO A 93 1.72 -9.85 15.70
CA PRO A 93 0.67 -10.77 15.26
C PRO A 93 -0.46 -10.06 14.51
N ILE A 94 -0.80 -8.82 14.92
CA ILE A 94 -1.88 -8.04 14.29
C ILE A 94 -1.46 -7.63 12.88
N GLY A 95 -0.26 -7.07 12.73
CA GLY A 95 0.25 -6.65 11.43
C GLY A 95 0.36 -7.83 10.45
N LYS A 96 0.80 -9.01 10.91
CA LYS A 96 0.90 -10.20 10.07
C LYS A 96 -0.46 -10.69 9.58
N VAL A 97 -1.48 -10.74 10.46
CA VAL A 97 -2.83 -11.17 10.09
C VAL A 97 -3.45 -10.21 9.07
N LEU A 98 -3.33 -8.89 9.29
CA LEU A 98 -3.84 -7.89 8.35
C LEU A 98 -3.14 -7.94 7.00
N PHE A 99 -1.81 -8.15 7.00
CA PHE A 99 -1.06 -8.36 5.78
C PHE A 99 -1.57 -9.56 4.98
N LEU A 100 -1.72 -10.73 5.61
CA LEU A 100 -2.23 -11.93 4.93
C LEU A 100 -3.66 -11.74 4.38
N LYS A 101 -4.53 -11.06 5.14
CA LYS A 101 -5.88 -10.69 4.68
C LYS A 101 -5.81 -9.83 3.43
N GLN A 102 -4.90 -8.86 3.39
CA GLN A 102 -4.72 -7.98 2.24
C GLN A 102 -4.18 -8.74 1.02
N VAL A 103 -3.18 -9.61 1.20
CA VAL A 103 -2.67 -10.49 0.13
C VAL A 103 -3.79 -11.35 -0.46
N TYR A 104 -4.61 -11.97 0.40
CA TYR A 104 -5.75 -12.76 -0.06
C TYR A 104 -6.77 -11.91 -0.84
N SER A 105 -7.13 -10.73 -0.31
CA SER A 105 -8.05 -9.81 -0.99
C SER A 105 -7.53 -9.37 -2.36
N VAL A 106 -6.21 -9.15 -2.49
CA VAL A 106 -5.58 -8.79 -3.76
C VAL A 106 -5.63 -9.96 -4.74
N LYS A 107 -5.31 -11.18 -4.31
CA LYS A 107 -5.41 -12.37 -5.16
C LYS A 107 -6.83 -12.58 -5.67
N GLN A 108 -7.85 -12.45 -4.81
CA GLN A 108 -9.26 -12.55 -5.21
C GLN A 108 -9.65 -11.46 -6.22
N ARG A 109 -9.32 -10.19 -5.95
CA ARG A 109 -9.62 -9.07 -6.86
C ARG A 109 -8.97 -9.24 -8.23
N LEU A 110 -7.76 -9.79 -8.27
CA LEU A 110 -7.00 -10.04 -9.49
C LEU A 110 -7.28 -11.42 -10.10
N GLY A 111 -8.20 -12.22 -9.55
CA GLY A 111 -8.54 -13.55 -10.06
C GLY A 111 -7.36 -14.51 -10.08
N ILE A 112 -6.42 -14.38 -9.13
CA ILE A 112 -5.24 -15.22 -8.99
C ILE A 112 -5.60 -16.43 -8.14
N THR A 113 -5.50 -17.61 -8.73
CA THR A 113 -5.63 -18.92 -8.09
C THR A 113 -4.31 -19.67 -8.17
N LYS A 114 -4.20 -20.81 -7.47
CA LYS A 114 -3.01 -21.67 -7.57
C LYS A 114 -2.75 -22.10 -9.03
N ASP A 115 -3.80 -22.47 -9.76
CA ASP A 115 -3.68 -23.02 -11.12
C ASP A 115 -3.37 -21.99 -12.21
N ASN A 116 -3.59 -20.70 -11.96
CA ASN A 116 -3.44 -19.65 -12.98
C ASN A 116 -2.42 -18.57 -12.62
N ALA A 117 -1.69 -18.73 -11.49
CA ALA A 117 -0.84 -17.68 -10.93
C ALA A 117 0.17 -17.13 -11.94
N GLU A 118 0.93 -18.01 -12.60
CA GLU A 118 1.94 -17.63 -13.59
C GLU A 118 1.32 -16.88 -14.78
N HIS A 119 0.22 -17.41 -15.34
CA HIS A 119 -0.46 -16.77 -16.47
C HIS A 119 -1.07 -15.40 -16.10
N ARG A 120 -1.59 -15.25 -14.87
CA ARG A 120 -2.14 -13.97 -14.39
C ARG A 120 -1.02 -12.95 -14.17
N GLU A 121 0.10 -13.38 -13.59
CA GLU A 121 1.30 -12.58 -13.43
C GLU A 121 1.80 -12.05 -14.78
N ASP A 122 2.00 -12.94 -15.75
CA ASP A 122 2.44 -12.59 -17.10
C ASP A 122 1.50 -11.56 -17.75
N GLU A 123 0.18 -11.76 -17.64
CA GLU A 123 -0.79 -10.82 -18.20
C GLU A 123 -0.74 -9.44 -17.52
N ILE A 124 -0.58 -9.41 -16.19
CA ILE A 124 -0.46 -8.16 -15.42
C ILE A 124 0.78 -7.39 -15.88
N TYR A 125 1.95 -8.03 -15.95
CA TYR A 125 3.18 -7.35 -16.38
C TYR A 125 3.18 -7.01 -17.86
N ARG A 126 2.58 -7.83 -18.71
CA ARG A 126 2.41 -7.52 -20.14
C ARG A 126 1.57 -6.26 -20.33
N ARG A 127 0.46 -6.13 -19.61
CA ARG A 127 -0.38 -4.91 -19.64
C ARG A 127 0.36 -3.70 -19.11
N ALA A 128 1.10 -3.84 -18.01
CA ALA A 128 1.90 -2.75 -17.47
C ALA A 128 2.97 -2.27 -18.45
N LYS A 129 3.65 -3.21 -19.13
CA LYS A 129 4.64 -2.89 -20.18
C LYS A 129 4.02 -2.12 -21.35
N ILE A 130 2.87 -2.57 -21.84
CA ILE A 130 2.13 -1.86 -22.91
C ILE A 130 1.74 -0.46 -22.43
N ALA A 131 1.28 -0.34 -21.18
CA ALA A 131 0.88 0.93 -20.61
C ALA A 131 2.04 1.92 -20.50
N TYR A 132 3.19 1.49 -19.97
CA TYR A 132 4.38 2.34 -19.92
C TYR A 132 4.87 2.74 -21.31
N GLY A 133 4.84 1.84 -22.29
CA GLY A 133 5.16 2.17 -23.68
C GLY A 133 4.24 3.25 -24.26
N ALA A 134 2.93 3.11 -24.06
CA ALA A 134 1.95 4.08 -24.52
C ALA A 134 2.09 5.43 -23.82
N LEU A 135 2.28 5.44 -22.50
CA LEU A 135 2.46 6.66 -21.71
C LEU A 135 3.79 7.36 -22.00
N SER A 136 4.88 6.61 -22.20
CA SER A 136 6.17 7.14 -22.62
C SER A 136 6.06 7.80 -24.00
N THR A 137 5.35 7.18 -24.93
CA THR A 137 5.06 7.75 -26.26
C THR A 137 4.19 9.00 -26.16
N LYS A 138 3.13 8.97 -25.33
CA LYS A 138 2.23 10.11 -25.13
C LYS A 138 2.95 11.30 -24.53
N LEU A 139 3.78 11.05 -23.52
CA LEU A 139 4.53 12.08 -22.82
C LEU A 139 5.60 12.70 -23.72
N GLY A 140 6.34 11.89 -24.48
CA GLY A 140 7.43 12.37 -25.31
C GLY A 140 8.42 13.21 -24.49
N GLU A 141 8.61 14.47 -24.91
CA GLU A 141 9.40 15.49 -24.20
C GLU A 141 8.54 16.56 -23.52
N GLN A 142 7.22 16.35 -23.43
CA GLN A 142 6.28 17.29 -22.82
C GLN A 142 6.39 17.29 -21.29
N ASN A 143 5.94 18.37 -20.67
CA ASN A 143 5.94 18.53 -19.22
C ASN A 143 4.82 17.74 -18.53
N PHE A 144 3.71 17.50 -19.24
CA PHE A 144 2.52 16.82 -18.76
C PHE A 144 1.99 15.87 -19.84
N LEU A 145 1.11 14.93 -19.46
CA LEU A 145 0.50 13.97 -20.39
C LEU A 145 -0.39 14.65 -21.44
N PHE A 146 -0.96 15.80 -21.11
CA PHE A 146 -1.83 16.59 -21.99
C PHE A 146 -1.47 18.07 -21.89
N ASP A 147 -1.22 18.70 -23.05
CA ASP A 147 -0.87 20.11 -23.18
C ASP A 147 0.20 20.59 -22.18
N ASP A 148 0.24 21.88 -21.86
CA ASP A 148 1.24 22.51 -21.00
C ASP A 148 0.76 22.73 -19.55
N ARG A 149 -0.30 22.05 -19.11
CA ARG A 149 -0.89 22.19 -17.77
C ARG A 149 -1.11 20.83 -17.09
N PRO A 150 -0.85 20.69 -15.77
CA PRO A 150 -1.13 19.45 -15.07
C PRO A 150 -2.63 19.12 -15.02
N SER A 151 -2.93 17.83 -15.15
CA SER A 151 -4.27 17.25 -15.00
C SER A 151 -4.37 16.32 -13.79
N SER A 152 -5.57 15.82 -13.47
CA SER A 152 -5.71 14.77 -12.46
C SER A 152 -5.04 13.44 -12.86
N LEU A 153 -4.89 13.19 -14.17
CA LEU A 153 -4.15 12.03 -14.69
C LEU A 153 -2.66 12.16 -14.46
N ASP A 154 -2.08 13.35 -14.61
CA ASP A 154 -0.68 13.61 -14.26
C ASP A 154 -0.43 13.34 -12.79
N ALA A 155 -1.32 13.82 -11.91
CA ALA A 155 -1.22 13.55 -10.49
C ALA A 155 -1.29 12.03 -10.22
N THR A 156 -2.27 11.35 -10.81
CA THR A 156 -2.41 9.91 -10.65
C THR A 156 -1.16 9.14 -11.12
N PHE A 157 -0.70 9.44 -12.32
CA PHE A 157 0.43 8.76 -12.94
C PHE A 157 1.73 9.04 -12.18
N LEU A 158 1.97 10.28 -11.78
CA LEU A 158 3.09 10.65 -10.92
C LEU A 158 3.07 9.86 -9.61
N GLY A 159 1.91 9.70 -8.98
CA GLY A 159 1.75 8.88 -7.78
C GLY A 159 2.18 7.43 -8.01
N HIS A 160 1.71 6.82 -9.09
CA HIS A 160 2.10 5.47 -9.50
C HIS A 160 3.60 5.33 -9.72
N VAL A 161 4.21 6.25 -10.48
CA VAL A 161 5.64 6.23 -10.81
C VAL A 161 6.49 6.38 -9.56
N LEU A 162 6.16 7.33 -8.67
CA LEU A 162 6.92 7.56 -7.44
C LEU A 162 6.85 6.39 -6.47
N VAL A 163 5.68 5.74 -6.32
CA VAL A 163 5.57 4.50 -5.53
C VAL A 163 6.49 3.44 -6.14
N THR A 164 6.39 3.26 -7.46
CA THR A 164 7.13 2.21 -8.17
C THR A 164 8.64 2.40 -8.01
N LEU A 165 9.13 3.64 -8.06
CA LEU A 165 10.56 3.96 -7.92
C LEU A 165 11.08 3.90 -6.47
N HIS A 166 10.28 4.33 -5.50
CA HIS A 166 10.77 4.57 -4.14
C HIS A 166 10.28 3.57 -3.09
N ALA A 167 9.15 2.89 -3.33
CA ALA A 167 8.61 1.90 -2.40
C ALA A 167 9.02 0.48 -2.80
N LEU A 168 9.10 0.17 -4.09
CA LEU A 168 9.36 -1.21 -4.54
C LEU A 168 10.86 -1.55 -4.53
N PRO A 169 11.21 -2.79 -4.16
CA PRO A 169 12.61 -3.24 -4.13
C PRO A 169 13.24 -3.24 -5.53
N ASP A 170 14.58 -3.26 -5.59
CA ASP A 170 15.30 -3.32 -6.88
C ASP A 170 15.01 -4.61 -7.67
N THR A 171 14.57 -5.67 -6.99
CA THR A 171 14.16 -6.94 -7.59
C THR A 171 12.77 -6.89 -8.23
N SER A 172 12.06 -5.77 -8.13
CA SER A 172 10.70 -5.63 -8.63
C SER A 172 10.64 -5.69 -10.15
N VAL A 173 9.75 -6.54 -10.68
CA VAL A 173 9.54 -6.69 -12.13
C VAL A 173 8.88 -5.42 -12.68
N LEU A 174 7.83 -4.92 -12.03
CA LEU A 174 7.16 -3.68 -12.43
C LEU A 174 8.13 -2.48 -12.45
N ARG A 175 9.00 -2.38 -11.44
CA ARG A 175 10.03 -1.33 -11.40
C ARG A 175 11.02 -1.47 -12.54
N SER A 176 11.46 -2.68 -12.85
CA SER A 176 12.34 -2.92 -14.01
C SER A 176 11.69 -2.46 -15.32
N LYS A 177 10.38 -2.72 -15.51
CA LYS A 177 9.62 -2.28 -16.70
C LYS A 177 9.46 -0.78 -16.78
N LEU A 178 9.24 -0.10 -15.66
CA LEU A 178 9.19 1.36 -15.62
C LEU A 178 10.54 1.97 -16.02
N LEU A 179 11.65 1.39 -15.53
CA LEU A 179 13.01 1.86 -15.80
C LEU A 179 13.45 1.65 -17.26
N GLU A 180 12.71 0.90 -18.08
CA GLU A 180 12.91 0.86 -19.53
C GLU A 180 12.55 2.21 -20.21
N HIS A 181 11.96 3.16 -19.50
CA HIS A 181 11.44 4.44 -20.02
C HIS A 181 12.02 5.67 -19.30
N ASP A 182 13.21 6.12 -19.72
CA ASP A 182 13.92 7.26 -19.10
C ASP A 182 13.13 8.57 -19.07
N ASN A 183 12.29 8.84 -20.08
CA ASN A 183 11.51 10.07 -20.13
C ASN A 183 10.45 10.14 -19.04
N ILE A 184 9.83 9.01 -18.67
CA ILE A 184 8.89 8.91 -17.55
C ILE A 184 9.61 9.17 -16.22
N VAL A 185 10.80 8.58 -16.04
CA VAL A 185 11.61 8.78 -14.82
C VAL A 185 12.01 10.25 -14.67
N ARG A 186 12.47 10.88 -15.76
CA ARG A 186 12.81 12.31 -15.79
C ARG A 186 11.62 13.19 -15.45
N TYR A 187 10.45 12.89 -16.02
CA TYR A 187 9.19 13.56 -15.71
C TYR A 187 8.87 13.50 -14.21
N ALA A 188 8.97 12.31 -13.61
CA ALA A 188 8.65 12.15 -12.19
C ALA A 188 9.63 12.89 -11.26
N GLU A 189 10.93 12.82 -11.52
CA GLU A 189 11.91 13.55 -10.70
C GLU A 189 11.81 15.07 -10.86
N LYS A 190 11.49 15.56 -12.07
CA LYS A 190 11.20 16.97 -12.30
C LYS A 190 10.02 17.44 -11.47
N LEU A 191 8.85 16.79 -11.62
CA LEU A 191 7.63 17.21 -10.90
C LEU A 191 7.75 17.05 -9.39
N LYS A 192 8.46 16.00 -8.91
CA LYS A 192 8.76 15.83 -7.50
C LYS A 192 9.59 16.99 -6.94
N THR A 193 10.59 17.45 -7.69
CA THR A 193 11.43 18.58 -7.29
C THR A 193 10.63 19.87 -7.23
N GLU A 194 9.85 20.17 -8.28
CA GLU A 194 8.98 21.36 -8.35
C GLU A 194 7.95 21.39 -7.21
N LEU A 195 7.37 20.24 -6.85
CA LEU A 195 6.41 20.13 -5.75
C LEU A 195 7.06 20.41 -4.39
N ILE A 196 8.28 19.93 -4.16
CA ILE A 196 9.05 20.17 -2.92
C ILE A 196 9.45 21.64 -2.81
N GLU A 197 9.91 22.24 -3.91
CA GLU A 197 10.32 23.65 -3.97
C GLU A 197 9.13 24.60 -3.79
N SER A 198 8.00 24.31 -4.46
CA SER A 198 6.76 25.07 -4.31
C SER A 198 6.19 24.98 -2.90
N GLY A 199 6.25 23.80 -2.27
CA GLY A 199 5.86 23.60 -0.89
C GLY A 199 6.73 24.36 0.12
N SER A 200 7.98 24.64 -0.23
CA SER A 200 8.92 25.42 0.60
C SER A 200 8.73 26.94 0.46
N SER A 201 8.16 27.39 -0.66
CA SER A 201 7.98 28.82 -0.98
C SER A 201 6.58 29.37 -0.64
N SER A 202 5.58 28.50 -0.46
CA SER A 202 4.23 28.94 -0.10
C SER A 202 4.11 29.20 1.40
N SER A 203 3.91 30.46 1.77
CA SER A 203 3.27 30.87 3.03
C SER A 203 1.73 30.84 2.88
N GLY A 204 1.21 29.77 2.25
CA GLY A 204 -0.22 29.44 2.19
C GLY A 204 -0.69 28.74 3.47
N PRO A 205 -2.01 28.62 3.71
CA PRO A 205 -2.56 28.29 5.03
C PRO A 205 -1.94 27.00 5.55
N GLN A 206 -1.37 27.08 6.76
CA GLN A 206 -0.71 25.97 7.42
C GLN A 206 -1.68 24.79 7.52
N PHE A 207 -1.51 23.80 6.65
CA PHE A 207 -2.00 22.46 6.88
C PHE A 207 -1.21 21.89 8.06
N ARG A 208 -1.67 22.21 9.28
CA ARG A 208 -1.13 21.61 10.50
C ARG A 208 -1.58 20.17 10.56
N SER A 209 -0.79 19.27 9.99
CA SER A 209 -0.76 17.92 10.53
C SER A 209 -0.22 18.03 11.95
N VAL A 210 -1.11 17.93 12.94
CA VAL A 210 -0.70 17.77 14.33
C VAL A 210 0.16 16.50 14.38
N PRO A 211 1.43 16.58 14.80
CA PRO A 211 2.19 15.38 15.03
C PRO A 211 1.52 14.65 16.20
N SER A 212 0.96 13.47 15.94
CA SER A 212 0.57 12.58 17.02
C SER A 212 1.81 12.31 17.86
N SER A 213 1.81 12.85 19.08
CA SER A 213 2.86 12.67 20.05
C SER A 213 2.92 11.20 20.47
N SER A 214 3.69 10.39 19.77
CA SER A 214 4.15 9.12 20.30
C SER A 214 5.28 9.45 21.29
N THR A 215 4.94 9.42 22.58
CA THR A 215 5.93 9.44 23.65
C THR A 215 7.01 8.39 23.36
N PRO A 216 8.32 8.73 23.40
CA PRO A 216 9.36 7.73 23.20
C PRO A 216 9.34 6.76 24.38
N ARG A 217 8.90 5.53 24.13
CA ARG A 217 9.17 4.43 25.07
C ARG A 217 10.67 4.19 25.07
N LYS A 218 11.34 4.66 26.11
CA LYS A 218 12.66 4.20 26.54
C LYS A 218 12.68 2.67 26.47
N GLY A 219 13.40 2.12 25.49
CA GLY A 219 13.73 0.71 25.46
C GLY A 219 14.58 0.37 26.69
N PRO A 220 14.38 -0.79 27.33
CA PRO A 220 15.30 -1.23 28.37
C PRO A 220 16.66 -1.49 27.74
N SER A 221 17.70 -0.95 28.39
CA SER A 221 19.10 -1.14 28.04
C SER A 221 19.49 -2.61 28.06
N ASN A 222 20.25 -3.02 27.04
CA ASN A 222 20.93 -4.31 26.95
C ASN A 222 21.69 -4.63 28.25
N TRP A 223 21.23 -5.65 28.98
CA TRP A 223 22.01 -6.31 30.02
C TRP A 223 22.33 -7.73 29.56
N SER A 224 23.51 -7.90 28.98
CA SER A 224 24.05 -9.22 28.66
C SER A 224 24.65 -9.83 29.93
N SER A 225 23.94 -10.80 30.52
CA SER A 225 24.52 -11.69 31.52
C SER A 225 24.57 -13.11 30.97
N LYS A 226 25.79 -13.56 30.65
CA LYS A 226 26.16 -14.95 30.39
C LYS A 226 25.46 -15.89 31.40
N PRO A 227 24.77 -16.96 30.95
CA PRO A 227 24.21 -17.93 31.89
C PRO A 227 25.34 -18.79 32.46
N LYS A 228 25.68 -18.59 33.73
CA LYS A 228 26.42 -19.57 34.53
C LYS A 228 25.48 -20.72 34.87
N SER A 229 25.90 -21.93 34.53
CA SER A 229 25.18 -23.17 34.84
C SER A 229 24.91 -23.30 36.35
N LYS A 230 23.64 -23.54 36.71
CA LYS A 230 23.24 -24.00 38.04
C LYS A 230 22.39 -25.25 37.90
N PRO A 231 22.46 -26.18 38.89
CA PRO A 231 21.99 -27.55 38.74
C PRO A 231 20.46 -27.61 38.73
N LYS A 232 19.93 -28.67 38.10
CA LYS A 232 18.49 -29.01 38.00
C LYS A 232 17.78 -28.78 39.34
N ARG A 233 16.96 -27.71 39.39
CA ARG A 233 16.00 -27.49 40.48
C ARG A 233 14.71 -28.19 40.13
N GLU A 234 14.22 -28.98 41.07
CA GLU A 234 13.00 -29.78 40.98
C GLU A 234 11.79 -28.87 40.68
N LYS A 235 11.05 -29.19 39.61
CA LYS A 235 9.88 -28.40 39.15
C LYS A 235 8.77 -28.48 40.19
N THR A 236 8.57 -27.40 40.94
CA THR A 236 7.44 -27.25 41.87
C THR A 236 6.13 -27.20 41.08
N GLU A 237 5.08 -27.86 41.57
CA GLU A 237 3.78 -28.01 40.90
C GLU A 237 3.18 -26.66 40.44
N GLU A 238 3.45 -25.58 41.17
CA GLU A 238 3.01 -24.23 40.86
C GLU A 238 3.56 -23.70 39.52
N GLU A 239 4.83 -23.98 39.18
CA GLU A 239 5.42 -23.56 37.89
C GLU A 239 4.79 -24.31 36.71
N LYS A 240 4.38 -25.57 36.92
CA LYS A 240 3.62 -26.34 35.92
C LYS A 240 2.23 -25.75 35.72
N THR A 241 1.55 -25.34 36.80
CA THR A 241 0.23 -24.69 36.68
C THR A 241 0.31 -23.33 36.01
N PHE A 242 1.35 -22.54 36.27
CA PHE A 242 1.55 -21.24 35.61
C PHE A 242 1.80 -21.41 34.11
N LYS A 243 2.65 -22.37 33.70
CA LYS A 243 2.86 -22.68 32.27
C LYS A 243 1.59 -23.20 31.60
N ARG A 244 0.77 -23.99 32.30
CA ARG A 244 -0.54 -24.41 31.78
C ARG A 244 -1.48 -23.22 31.62
N ARG A 245 -1.60 -22.36 32.64
CA ARG A 245 -2.41 -21.13 32.59
C ARG A 245 -1.94 -20.16 31.51
N ALA A 246 -0.64 -20.01 31.30
CA ALA A 246 -0.07 -19.22 30.21
C ALA A 246 -0.41 -19.82 28.84
N LYS A 247 -0.37 -21.15 28.70
CA LYS A 247 -0.84 -21.83 27.47
C LYS A 247 -2.33 -21.62 27.23
N TYR A 248 -3.16 -21.69 28.27
CA TYR A 248 -4.60 -21.42 28.16
C TYR A 248 -4.88 -19.94 27.84
N PHE A 249 -4.09 -19.02 28.38
CA PHE A 249 -4.19 -17.60 28.06
C PHE A 249 -3.85 -17.33 26.59
N LEU A 250 -2.76 -17.91 26.08
CA LEU A 250 -2.40 -17.83 24.67
C LEU A 250 -3.45 -18.49 23.76
N ALA A 251 -3.98 -19.65 24.16
CA ALA A 251 -5.05 -20.32 23.42
C ALA A 251 -6.35 -19.51 23.41
N ALA A 252 -6.72 -18.88 24.54
CA ALA A 252 -7.88 -18.01 24.64
C ALA A 252 -7.69 -16.72 23.82
N GLN A 253 -6.47 -16.18 23.78
CA GLN A 253 -6.15 -15.01 22.95
C GLN A 253 -6.21 -15.36 21.46
N LEU A 254 -5.70 -16.53 21.05
CA LEU A 254 -5.86 -17.05 19.69
C LEU A 254 -7.33 -17.26 19.34
N LEU A 255 -8.11 -17.87 20.25
CA LEU A 255 -9.55 -18.10 20.07
C LEU A 255 -10.32 -16.77 19.93
N ALA A 256 -9.98 -15.75 20.73
CA ALA A 256 -10.59 -14.43 20.65
C ALA A 256 -10.28 -13.73 19.31
N VAL A 257 -9.05 -13.85 18.81
CA VAL A 257 -8.68 -13.35 17.47
C VAL A 257 -9.45 -14.10 16.38
N LEU A 258 -9.53 -15.43 16.45
CA LEU A 258 -10.30 -16.23 15.50
C LEU A 258 -11.78 -15.87 15.51
N LEU A 259 -12.40 -15.73 16.68
CA LEU A 259 -13.80 -15.30 16.82
C LEU A 259 -14.02 -13.88 16.28
N PHE A 260 -13.11 -12.94 16.57
CA PHE A 260 -13.18 -11.59 16.01
C PHE A 260 -13.10 -11.63 14.48
N LEU A 261 -12.21 -12.45 13.91
CA LEU A 261 -12.10 -12.64 12.47
C LEU A 261 -13.33 -13.32 11.87
N SER A 262 -13.94 -14.29 12.54
CA SER A 262 -15.19 -14.93 12.08
C SER A 262 -16.38 -13.96 12.10
N VAL A 263 -16.48 -13.13 13.13
CA VAL A 263 -17.55 -12.13 13.28
C VAL A 263 -17.36 -10.95 12.32
N MET A 264 -16.12 -10.48 12.12
CA MET A 264 -15.79 -9.40 11.17
C MET A 264 -15.65 -9.89 9.72
N GLY A 265 -15.50 -11.19 9.51
CA GLY A 265 -15.18 -11.81 8.22
C GLY A 265 -16.38 -12.38 7.47
N GLY A 266 -17.61 -12.27 8.00
CA GLY A 266 -18.87 -12.51 7.30
C GLY A 266 -18.86 -13.66 6.27
N TYR A 267 -19.13 -14.89 6.73
CA TYR A 267 -19.65 -16.04 5.97
C TYR A 267 -19.29 -16.11 4.48
N ASP A 268 -18.04 -16.44 4.17
CA ASP A 268 -17.75 -17.32 3.02
C ASP A 268 -16.46 -18.10 3.33
N SER A 269 -16.62 -19.30 3.87
CA SER A 269 -15.50 -20.21 4.13
C SER A 269 -15.98 -21.62 3.86
N GLY A 270 -16.04 -21.96 2.58
CA GLY A 270 -15.86 -23.32 2.10
C GLY A 270 -14.39 -23.47 1.70
N ASP A 271 -13.75 -24.53 2.22
CA ASP A 271 -12.40 -25.02 1.92
C ASP A 271 -11.21 -24.14 2.33
N LEU A 272 -10.86 -24.26 3.62
CA LEU A 272 -9.47 -24.16 4.06
C LEU A 272 -8.83 -25.55 3.95
N GLU A 273 -8.31 -25.88 2.76
CA GLU A 273 -7.27 -26.91 2.65
C GLU A 273 -6.01 -26.35 3.32
N LEU A 274 -5.67 -26.93 4.46
CA LEU A 274 -4.38 -26.78 5.12
C LEU A 274 -3.33 -27.50 4.29
N ASP A 275 -2.71 -26.79 3.36
CA ASP A 275 -1.48 -27.25 2.72
C ASP A 275 -0.28 -26.63 3.45
N ASP A 276 0.45 -27.50 4.14
CA ASP A 276 1.73 -27.23 4.77
C ASP A 276 2.80 -26.98 3.70
N GLU A 277 3.08 -25.72 3.35
CA GLU A 277 4.40 -25.34 2.85
C GLU A 277 4.89 -24.06 3.56
N ASP A 278 5.78 -24.30 4.51
CA ASP A 278 6.56 -23.34 5.28
C ASP A 278 7.61 -22.68 4.38
N GLU A 279 7.22 -21.71 3.55
CA GLU A 279 8.16 -20.68 3.10
C GLU A 279 8.33 -19.67 4.25
N GLY A 280 9.38 -19.90 5.03
CA GLY A 280 9.82 -19.04 6.10
C GLY A 280 10.17 -17.64 5.62
N ILE A 281 9.16 -16.78 5.46
CA ILE A 281 9.35 -15.34 5.35
C ILE A 281 9.72 -14.81 6.73
N SER A 282 11.01 -14.93 7.05
CA SER A 282 11.62 -14.30 8.21
C SER A 282 11.76 -12.80 7.95
N PHE A 283 11.01 -12.01 8.71
CA PHE A 283 11.24 -10.58 8.87
C PHE A 283 12.12 -10.43 10.12
N ASN A 284 13.43 -10.28 9.92
CA ASN A 284 14.34 -9.74 10.93
C ASN A 284 14.44 -8.24 10.76
#